data_AF-A0A151QSZ8-F1
#
_entry.id   AF-A0A151QSZ8-F1
#
_cell.length_a   1.000
_cell.length_b   1.000
_cell.length_c   1.000
_cell.angle_alpha   90.00
_cell.angle_beta   90.00
_cell.angle_gamma   90.00
#
_symmetry.space_group_name_H-M   'P 1'
#
loop_
_entity.id
_entity.type
_entity.pdbx_description
1 polymer ?
#
loop_
_entity_poly.entity_id
_entity_poly.type
_entity_poly.pdbx_seq_one_letter_code
_entity_poly.pdbx_strand_id
1 'polypeptide(L)' 'MDQKSRHLGKWSYNWKGPFKIDQVYSKNAYVIKELKSKVSNVINGKYLKYFYDRSEF' A
#
# COMPACT_ATOMS: atom_id res chain seq x y z
N MET A 1 -4.50 -6.74 -19.51
CA MET A 1 -4.56 -5.34 -19.06
C MET A 1 -5.44 -5.29 -17.82
N ASP A 2 -4.91 -4.92 -16.65
CA ASP A 2 -5.74 -4.73 -15.46
C ASP A 2 -6.79 -3.66 -15.77
N GLN A 3 -8.07 -4.06 -15.82
CA GLN A 3 -9.18 -3.11 -15.86
C GLN A 3 -8.98 -2.13 -14.70
N LYS A 4 -8.98 -0.82 -15.00
CA LYS A 4 -8.97 0.24 -13.99
C LYS A 4 -10.30 0.19 -13.23
N SER A 5 -10.44 -0.78 -12.34
CA SER A 5 -11.61 -0.89 -11.49
C SER A 5 -11.59 0.29 -10.53
N ARG A 6 -12.66 1.09 -10.59
CA ARG A 6 -12.87 2.22 -9.69
C ARG A 6 -13.05 1.77 -8.24
N HIS A 7 -13.36 0.49 -8.02
CA HIS A 7 -13.60 -0.08 -6.71
C HIS A 7 -12.39 -0.80 -6.13
N LEU A 8 -11.62 -1.51 -6.97
CA LEU A 8 -10.51 -2.36 -6.55
C LEU A 8 -9.25 -2.06 -7.37
N GLY A 9 -8.11 -1.83 -6.69
CA GLY A 9 -6.81 -1.61 -7.34
C GLY A 9 -6.28 -0.18 -7.22
N LYS A 10 -5.14 0.09 -7.88
CA LYS A 10 -4.32 1.32 -7.80
C LYS A 10 -5.08 2.65 -8.00
N TRP A 11 -6.23 2.58 -8.67
CA TRP A 11 -7.03 3.74 -9.08
C TRP A 11 -8.31 3.94 -8.25
N SER A 12 -8.54 3.11 -7.23
CA SER A 12 -9.61 3.37 -6.24
C SER A 12 -9.27 4.61 -5.43
N TYR A 13 -10.28 5.41 -5.05
CA TYR A 13 -10.11 6.55 -4.16
C TYR A 13 -10.00 6.16 -2.69
N ASN A 14 -10.32 4.90 -2.35
CA ASN A 14 -10.46 4.43 -0.96
C ASN A 14 -9.15 3.87 -0.37
N TRP A 15 -8.01 4.53 -0.64
CA TRP A 15 -6.73 4.14 -0.05
C TRP A 15 -6.77 4.33 1.46
N LYS A 16 -6.48 3.25 2.20
CA LYS A 16 -6.25 3.33 3.64
C LYS A 16 -4.82 3.76 3.89
N GLY A 17 -4.64 4.63 4.89
CA GLY A 17 -3.43 4.84 5.67
C GLY A 17 -2.11 5.15 4.93
N PRO A 18 -1.20 5.90 5.56
CA PRO A 18 0.22 5.70 5.34
C PRO A 18 0.69 4.44 6.10
N PHE A 19 1.26 3.49 5.37
CA PHE A 19 1.88 2.29 5.92
C PHE A 19 3.39 2.29 5.67
N LYS A 20 4.14 1.66 6.57
CA LYS A 20 5.56 1.34 6.34
C LYS A 20 5.70 -0.10 5.86
N ILE A 21 6.62 -0.33 4.93
CA ILE A 21 7.03 -1.69 4.55
C ILE A 21 7.95 -2.21 5.64
N ASP A 22 7.58 -3.34 6.25
CA ASP A 22 8.37 -4.02 7.27
C ASP A 22 9.26 -5.10 6.63
N GLN A 23 8.73 -5.82 5.63
CA GLN A 23 9.47 -6.85 4.89
C GLN A 23 8.99 -6.93 3.43
N VAL A 24 9.91 -7.24 2.52
CA VAL A 24 9.63 -7.50 1.10
C VAL A 24 9.84 -9.00 0.83
N TYR A 25 8.84 -9.65 0.25
CA TYR A 25 8.94 -11.04 -0.20
C TYR A 25 9.08 -11.13 -1.72
N SER A 26 9.49 -12.31 -2.18
CA SER A 26 9.43 -12.67 -3.59
C SER A 26 7.99 -12.59 -4.13
N LYS A 27 7.83 -12.40 -5.45
CA LYS A 27 6.53 -12.39 -6.14
C LYS A 27 5.56 -11.27 -5.69
N ASN A 28 6.07 -10.08 -5.41
CA ASN A 28 5.27 -8.87 -5.17
C ASN A 28 4.38 -8.95 -3.92
N ALA A 29 4.82 -9.65 -2.88
CA ALA A 29 4.17 -9.67 -1.58
C ALA A 29 5.00 -8.87 -0.56
N TYR A 30 4.32 -8.14 0.32
CA TYR A 30 4.93 -7.21 1.27
C TYR A 30 4.26 -7.37 2.63
N VAL A 31 5.06 -7.29 3.69
CA VAL A 31 4.54 -7.06 5.04
C VAL A 31 4.45 -5.56 5.23
N ILE A 32 3.25 -5.07 5.49
CA ILE A 32 3.01 -3.68 5.84
C ILE A 32 2.68 -3.55 7.32
N LYS A 33 3.15 -2.47 7.92
CA LYS A 33 2.88 -2.12 9.30
C LYS A 33 2.32 -0.71 9.37
N GLU A 34 1.28 -0.56 10.17
CA GLU A 34 0.70 0.76 10.42
C GLU A 34 1.61 1.58 11.34
N LEU A 35 1.70 2.89 11.12
CA LEU A 35 2.64 3.74 11.88
C LEU A 35 2.31 3.80 13.37
N LYS A 36 1.01 3.76 13.72
CA LYS A 36 0.52 3.90 15.09
C LYS A 36 0.24 2.57 15.78
N SER A 37 0.29 1.46 15.05
CA SER A 37 -0.08 0.14 15.55
C SER A 37 1.05 -0.86 15.38
N LYS A 38 1.13 -1.84 16.27
CA LYS A 38 2.07 -2.97 16.12
C LYS A 38 1.56 -4.04 15.15
N VAL A 39 0.35 -3.88 14.62
CA VAL A 39 -0.27 -4.84 13.71
C VAL A 39 0.42 -4.81 12.34
N SER A 40 0.89 -5.97 11.90
CA SER A 40 1.46 -6.22 10.59
C SER A 40 0.49 -7.04 9.73
N ASN A 41 0.37 -6.72 8.44
CA ASN A 41 -0.44 -7.46 7.49
C ASN A 41 0.36 -7.78 6.23
N VAL A 42 0.05 -8.89 5.56
CA VAL A 42 0.65 -9.26 4.28
C VAL A 42 -0.24 -8.81 3.14
N ILE A 43 0.32 -8.10 2.16
CA ILE A 43 -0.42 -7.56 1.01
C ILE A 43 0.37 -7.71 -0.29
N ASN A 44 -0.35 -7.83 -1.41
CA ASN A 44 0.25 -7.80 -2.74
C ASN A 44 0.56 -6.36 -3.18
N GLY A 45 1.71 -6.12 -3.78
CA GLY A 45 2.14 -4.81 -4.28
C GLY A 45 1.27 -4.22 -5.39
N LYS A 46 0.39 -5.01 -6.01
CA LYS A 46 -0.63 -4.46 -6.91
C LYS A 46 -1.65 -3.58 -6.17
N TYR A 47 -1.75 -3.71 -4.85
CA TYR A 47 -2.58 -2.90 -3.97
C TYR A 47 -1.75 -1.95 -3.10
N LEU A 48 -0.55 -1.58 -3.53
CA LEU A 48 0.27 -0.55 -2.88
C LEU A 48 0.50 0.63 -3.85
N LYS A 49 0.60 1.82 -3.26
CA LYS A 49 0.95 3.08 -3.94
C LYS A 49 1.97 3.81 -3.07
N TYR A 50 2.97 4.42 -3.70
CA TYR A 50 3.92 5.26 -3.00
C TYR A 50 3.21 6.46 -2.36
N PHE A 51 3.51 6.68 -1.09
CA PHE A 51 3.09 7.86 -0.36
C PHE A 51 4.18 8.91 -0.53
N TYR A 52 3.86 10.01 -1.20
CA TYR A 52 4.74 11.17 -1.32
C TYR A 52 4.29 12.16 -0.25
N ASP A 53 5.15 12.40 0.74
CA ASP A 53 4.89 13.44 1.71
C ASP A 53 5.00 14.80 1.02
N ARG A 54 4.03 15.68 1.25
CA ARG A 54 4.01 17.02 0.67
C ARG A 54 4.69 18.04 1.59
N SER A 55 5.30 17.61 2.68
CA SER A 55 5.93 18.47 3.69
C SER A 55 7.25 19.16 3.29
N GLU A 56 7.65 19.13 2.01
CA GLU A 56 8.76 19.95 1.49
C GLU A 56 8.25 21.07 0.59
N PHE A 57 7.55 22.04 1.17
CA PHE A 57 7.39 23.41 0.64
C PHE A 57 7.34 24.40 1.79
#